data_AF-A0A2D9T219-F1
#
_entry.id   AF-A0A2D9T219-F1
#
_cell.length_a   1.000
_cell.length_b   1.000
_cell.length_c   1.000
_cell.angle_alpha   90.00
_cell.angle_beta   90.00
_cell.angle_gamma   90.00
#
_symmetry.space_group_name_H-M   'P 1'
#
loop_
_entity.id
_entity.type
_entity.pdbx_description
1 polymer ?
#
loop_
_entity_poly.entity_id
_entity_poly.type
_entity_poly.pdbx_seq_one_letter_code
_entity_poly.pdbx_strand_id
1 'polypeptide(L)'
;MGRDRTRLGRTRLRDGLRAAWEERRRARVAVALAFFVGFLVWGPDGRVPLLDPVLAGLDPVVAWMVRFVAGALAMVALPWAAVRFVVTDEPRAAAEWGLGLGDWRRGLPIALGLGLVLAAGTSVMAPGDPEVRATYPLFQPAEPDRGLFWTYELVYLFFFMANELGMRGLLLFGLRRWTQSPAAAVILAAIPQLVWHLHKPASEMWMAGFWGLLVGALALGLRSAWWGVLFHWMSNVALDFALISRPPD
;
A
#
# COMPACT_ATOMS: atom_id res chain seq x y z
N MET A 1 -27.55 -51.84 -19.20
CA MET A 1 -27.90 -50.42 -19.39
C MET A 1 -27.50 -49.46 -18.24
N GLY A 2 -27.09 -49.92 -17.05
CA GLY A 2 -26.79 -49.03 -15.90
C GLY A 2 -25.40 -48.39 -15.83
N ARG A 3 -24.40 -48.89 -16.59
CA ARG A 3 -23.00 -48.39 -16.53
C ARG A 3 -22.76 -47.07 -17.28
N ASP A 4 -23.64 -46.70 -18.21
CA ASP A 4 -23.45 -45.51 -19.06
C ASP A 4 -23.94 -44.22 -18.37
N ARG A 5 -25.04 -44.31 -17.61
CA ARG A 5 -25.59 -43.19 -16.85
C ARG A 5 -24.66 -42.70 -15.73
N THR A 6 -23.91 -43.60 -15.10
CA THR A 6 -22.93 -43.26 -14.06
C THR A 6 -21.66 -42.62 -14.62
N ARG A 7 -21.28 -42.96 -15.85
CA ARG A 7 -20.14 -42.34 -16.57
C ARG A 7 -20.48 -40.92 -17.01
N LEU A 8 -21.66 -40.72 -17.58
CA LEU A 8 -22.21 -39.40 -17.97
C LEU A 8 -22.44 -38.45 -16.78
N GLY A 9 -22.86 -38.97 -15.62
CA GLY A 9 -22.99 -38.17 -14.39
C GLY A 9 -21.64 -37.73 -13.82
N ARG A 10 -20.61 -38.58 -13.88
CA ARG A 10 -19.25 -38.27 -13.41
C ARG A 10 -18.52 -37.26 -14.29
N THR A 11 -18.75 -37.27 -15.61
CA THR A 11 -18.18 -36.25 -16.51
C THR A 11 -18.82 -34.89 -16.27
N ARG A 12 -20.16 -34.80 -16.19
CA ARG A 12 -20.86 -33.54 -15.89
C ARG A 12 -20.44 -32.91 -14.56
N LEU A 13 -20.26 -33.72 -13.51
CA LEU A 13 -19.77 -33.21 -12.21
C LEU A 13 -18.35 -32.68 -12.31
N ARG A 14 -17.45 -33.40 -13.00
CA ARG A 14 -16.06 -32.98 -13.20
C ARG A 14 -15.96 -31.70 -14.02
N ASP A 15 -16.76 -31.58 -15.07
CA ASP A 15 -16.77 -30.40 -15.95
C ASP A 15 -17.32 -29.18 -15.21
N GLY A 16 -18.38 -29.36 -14.40
CA GLY A 16 -18.89 -28.31 -13.51
C GLY A 16 -17.87 -27.83 -12.47
N LEU A 17 -17.16 -28.76 -11.82
CA LEU A 17 -16.10 -28.42 -10.86
C LEU A 17 -14.93 -27.68 -11.51
N ARG A 18 -14.55 -28.07 -12.74
CA ARG A 18 -13.49 -27.38 -13.50
C ARG A 18 -13.92 -25.97 -13.88
N ALA A 19 -15.13 -25.80 -14.41
CA ALA A 19 -15.66 -24.49 -14.78
C ALA A 19 -15.70 -23.54 -13.57
N ALA A 20 -16.21 -24.01 -12.43
CA ALA A 20 -16.23 -23.23 -11.20
C ALA A 20 -14.81 -22.88 -10.69
N TRP A 21 -13.85 -23.81 -10.79
CA TRP A 21 -12.46 -23.55 -10.45
C TRP A 21 -11.83 -22.49 -11.37
N GLU A 22 -12.06 -22.58 -12.68
CA GLU A 22 -11.56 -21.61 -13.64
C GLU A 22 -12.14 -20.21 -13.42
N GLU A 23 -13.45 -20.11 -13.16
CA GLU A 23 -14.12 -18.85 -12.86
C GLU A 23 -13.52 -18.19 -11.62
N ARG A 24 -13.37 -18.94 -10.52
CA ARG A 24 -12.72 -18.47 -9.29
C ARG A 24 -11.29 -18.00 -9.54
N ARG A 25 -10.54 -18.76 -10.34
CA ARG A 25 -9.17 -18.40 -10.71
C ARG A 25 -9.14 -17.10 -11.50
N ARG A 26 -10.02 -16.92 -12.49
CA ARG A 26 -10.12 -15.68 -13.29
C ARG A 26 -10.45 -14.47 -12.41
N ALA A 27 -11.40 -14.61 -11.48
CA ALA A 27 -11.77 -13.53 -10.56
C ALA A 27 -10.60 -13.11 -9.66
N ARG A 28 -9.84 -14.08 -9.12
CA ARG A 28 -8.64 -13.79 -8.32
C ARG A 28 -7.53 -13.13 -9.12
N VAL A 29 -7.33 -13.56 -10.38
CA VAL A 29 -6.40 -12.93 -11.30
C VAL A 29 -6.80 -11.48 -11.58
N ALA A 30 -8.10 -11.18 -11.76
CA ALA A 30 -8.57 -9.82 -11.97
C ALA A 30 -8.24 -8.87 -10.80
N VAL A 31 -8.34 -9.33 -9.55
CA VAL A 31 -7.95 -8.54 -8.37
C VAL A 31 -6.44 -8.28 -8.35
N ALA A 32 -5.63 -9.31 -8.60
CA ALA A 32 -4.19 -9.15 -8.68
C ALA A 32 -3.80 -8.16 -9.79
N LEU A 33 -4.42 -8.28 -10.97
CA LEU A 33 -4.24 -7.34 -12.08
C LEU A 33 -4.66 -5.92 -11.70
N ALA A 34 -5.80 -5.74 -11.03
CA ALA A 34 -6.25 -4.42 -10.59
C ALA A 34 -5.23 -3.77 -9.63
N PHE A 35 -4.67 -4.55 -8.70
CA PHE A 35 -3.59 -4.08 -7.84
C PHE A 35 -2.33 -3.71 -8.63
N PHE A 36 -1.86 -4.58 -9.53
CA PHE A 36 -0.65 -4.31 -10.31
C PHE A 36 -0.82 -3.15 -11.29
N VAL A 37 -2.01 -2.97 -11.89
CA VAL A 37 -2.33 -1.77 -12.68
C VAL A 37 -2.24 -0.53 -11.81
N GLY A 38 -2.83 -0.55 -10.61
CA GLY A 38 -2.69 0.55 -9.65
C GLY A 38 -1.22 0.84 -9.32
N PHE A 39 -0.44 -0.20 -9.05
CA PHE A 39 0.99 -0.13 -8.71
C PHE A 39 1.88 0.36 -9.86
N LEU A 40 1.47 0.15 -11.11
CA LEU A 40 2.20 0.66 -12.28
C LEU A 40 1.78 2.08 -12.65
N VAL A 41 0.51 2.42 -12.42
CA VAL A 41 -0.04 3.77 -12.68
C VAL A 41 0.46 4.78 -11.66
N TRP A 42 0.53 4.37 -10.39
CA TRP A 42 1.13 5.15 -9.32
C TRP A 42 2.60 4.77 -9.23
N GLY A 43 3.51 5.68 -9.55
CA GLY A 43 4.96 5.42 -9.54
C GLY A 43 5.62 5.61 -8.16
N PRO A 44 6.87 5.16 -7.99
CA PRO A 44 7.59 5.09 -6.71
C PRO A 44 7.76 6.44 -5.99
N ASP A 45 7.73 7.54 -6.74
CA ASP A 45 7.82 8.90 -6.23
C ASP A 45 6.45 9.56 -6.04
N GLY A 46 5.38 8.77 -6.01
CA GLY A 46 4.00 9.24 -5.94
C GLY A 46 3.48 9.86 -7.23
N ARG A 47 4.28 9.87 -8.31
CA ARG A 47 3.87 10.42 -9.60
C ARG A 47 2.82 9.53 -10.28
N VAL A 48 1.87 10.16 -10.96
CA VAL A 48 0.87 9.46 -11.78
C VAL A 48 0.99 10.02 -13.20
N PRO A 49 1.85 9.44 -14.07
CA PRO A 49 2.17 10.05 -15.37
C PRO A 49 0.95 10.31 -16.26
N LEU A 50 -0.08 9.48 -16.14
CA LEU A 50 -1.35 9.63 -16.85
C LEU A 50 -2.07 10.95 -16.53
N LEU A 51 -1.81 11.54 -15.36
CA LEU A 51 -2.40 12.81 -14.94
C LEU A 51 -1.52 14.01 -15.28
N ASP A 52 -0.26 13.82 -15.66
CA ASP A 52 0.70 14.93 -15.88
C ASP A 52 0.16 16.03 -16.82
N PRO A 53 -0.52 15.73 -17.96
CA PRO A 53 -1.06 16.77 -18.83
C PRO A 53 -2.12 17.65 -18.16
N VAL A 54 -2.93 17.07 -17.26
CA VAL A 54 -3.99 17.78 -16.52
C VAL A 54 -3.37 18.56 -15.35
N LEU A 55 -2.41 17.95 -14.66
CA LEU A 55 -1.77 18.53 -13.48
C LEU A 55 -0.83 19.69 -13.83
N ALA A 56 -0.29 19.74 -15.05
CA ALA A 56 0.59 20.81 -15.51
C ALA A 56 -0.07 22.21 -15.50
N GLY A 57 -1.42 22.28 -15.54
CA GLY A 57 -2.17 23.53 -15.47
C GLY A 57 -2.57 23.95 -14.04
N LEU A 58 -2.25 23.16 -13.03
CA LEU A 58 -2.60 23.44 -11.63
C LEU A 58 -1.44 24.09 -10.89
N ASP A 59 -1.75 24.70 -9.75
CA ASP A 59 -0.71 25.07 -8.79
C ASP A 59 0.13 23.82 -8.41
N PRO A 60 1.47 23.90 -8.36
CA PRO A 60 2.32 22.76 -8.07
C PRO A 60 1.98 22.00 -6.78
N VAL A 61 1.58 22.68 -5.70
CA VAL A 61 1.21 21.99 -4.45
C VAL A 61 -0.09 21.22 -4.61
N VAL A 62 -1.05 21.80 -5.33
CA VAL A 62 -2.32 21.16 -5.64
C VAL A 62 -2.09 19.94 -6.53
N ALA A 63 -1.18 20.04 -7.51
CA ALA A 63 -0.81 18.92 -8.36
C ALA A 63 -0.26 17.73 -7.53
N TRP A 64 0.59 17.99 -6.53
CA TRP A 64 1.08 16.96 -5.61
C TRP A 64 -0.02 16.35 -4.75
N MET A 65 -0.89 17.18 -4.18
CA MET A 65 -2.05 16.74 -3.40
C MET A 65 -2.97 15.82 -4.22
N VAL A 66 -3.22 16.16 -5.48
CA VAL A 66 -4.02 15.32 -6.39
C VAL A 66 -3.33 13.99 -6.67
N ARG A 67 -2.00 13.96 -6.83
CA ARG A 67 -1.24 12.72 -7.02
C ARG A 67 -1.40 11.75 -5.84
N PHE A 68 -1.39 12.24 -4.61
CA PHE A 68 -1.58 11.40 -3.41
C PHE A 68 -2.96 10.77 -3.37
N VAL A 69 -4.01 11.57 -3.63
CA VAL A 69 -5.39 11.07 -3.70
C VAL A 69 -5.55 10.08 -4.85
N ALA A 70 -5.01 10.38 -6.03
CA ALA A 70 -5.03 9.49 -7.19
C ALA A 70 -4.33 8.14 -6.89
N GLY A 71 -3.20 8.17 -6.19
CA GLY A 71 -2.52 6.96 -5.71
C GLY A 71 -3.42 6.11 -4.81
N ALA A 72 -4.09 6.72 -3.83
CA ALA A 72 -5.02 6.01 -2.95
C ALA A 72 -6.19 5.40 -3.72
N LEU A 73 -6.73 6.10 -4.71
CA LEU A 73 -7.78 5.58 -5.58
C LEU A 73 -7.28 4.38 -6.42
N ALA A 74 -6.09 4.49 -7.00
CA ALA A 74 -5.49 3.46 -7.85
C ALA A 74 -5.11 2.21 -7.06
N MET A 75 -4.51 2.36 -5.88
CA MET A 75 -3.98 1.25 -5.07
C MET A 75 -4.99 0.63 -4.12
N VAL A 76 -6.04 1.36 -3.74
CA VAL A 76 -7.01 0.92 -2.73
C VAL A 76 -8.40 0.81 -3.32
N ALA A 77 -8.95 1.89 -3.87
CA ALA A 77 -10.33 1.90 -4.33
C ALA A 77 -10.54 0.95 -5.53
N LEU A 78 -9.62 0.96 -6.50
CA LEU A 78 -9.72 0.11 -7.70
C LEU A 78 -9.62 -1.40 -7.37
N PRO A 79 -8.61 -1.90 -6.62
CA PRO A 79 -8.54 -3.33 -6.32
C PRO A 79 -9.64 -3.75 -5.33
N TRP A 80 -10.07 -2.85 -4.42
CA TRP A 80 -11.23 -3.11 -3.57
C TRP A 80 -12.53 -3.23 -4.36
N ALA A 81 -12.75 -2.38 -5.36
CA ALA A 81 -13.88 -2.50 -6.28
C ALA A 81 -13.84 -3.85 -7.03
N ALA A 82 -12.67 -4.27 -7.50
CA ALA A 82 -12.50 -5.59 -8.11
C ALA A 82 -12.90 -6.73 -7.15
N VAL A 83 -12.49 -6.66 -5.87
CA VAL A 83 -12.94 -7.62 -4.85
C VAL A 83 -14.45 -7.60 -4.69
N ARG A 84 -15.08 -6.42 -4.62
CA ARG A 84 -16.51 -6.29 -4.32
C ARG A 84 -17.43 -6.69 -5.47
N PHE A 85 -17.00 -6.44 -6.71
CA PHE A 85 -17.85 -6.59 -7.88
C PHE A 85 -17.45 -7.73 -8.81
N VAL A 86 -16.18 -8.15 -8.81
CA VAL A 86 -15.68 -9.24 -9.69
C VAL A 86 -15.57 -10.57 -8.93
N VAL A 87 -15.23 -10.54 -7.64
CA VAL A 87 -15.07 -11.75 -6.84
C VAL A 87 -16.32 -12.06 -6.03
N THR A 88 -17.01 -13.15 -6.38
CA THR A 88 -18.25 -13.56 -5.72
C THR A 88 -18.03 -14.41 -4.47
N ASP A 89 -16.90 -15.10 -4.40
CA ASP A 89 -16.66 -16.21 -3.46
C ASP A 89 -15.69 -15.84 -2.32
N GLU A 90 -15.27 -14.57 -2.26
CA GLU A 90 -14.40 -14.06 -1.21
C GLU A 90 -15.18 -13.14 -0.25
N PRO A 91 -14.69 -12.94 0.99
CA PRO A 91 -15.33 -12.04 1.93
C PRO A 91 -15.47 -10.63 1.37
N ARG A 92 -16.68 -10.07 1.46
CA ARG A 92 -16.99 -8.70 1.03
C ARG A 92 -16.77 -7.64 2.11
N ALA A 93 -16.47 -8.06 3.34
CA ALA A 93 -16.19 -7.18 4.45
C ALA A 93 -14.76 -6.63 4.33
N ALA A 94 -14.60 -5.30 4.36
CA ALA A 94 -13.30 -4.64 4.23
C ALA A 94 -12.32 -5.07 5.36
N ALA A 95 -12.85 -5.34 6.55
CA ALA A 95 -12.07 -5.84 7.69
C ALA A 95 -11.36 -7.18 7.42
N GLU A 96 -11.95 -8.05 6.59
CA GLU A 96 -11.32 -9.33 6.22
C GLU A 96 -10.11 -9.14 5.30
N TRP A 97 -9.97 -7.97 4.69
CA TRP A 97 -8.86 -7.58 3.81
C TRP A 97 -7.88 -6.63 4.47
N GLY A 98 -7.89 -6.56 5.80
CA GLY A 98 -6.99 -5.69 6.56
C GLY A 98 -7.34 -4.19 6.49
N LEU A 99 -8.49 -3.84 5.90
CA LEU A 99 -8.96 -2.45 5.82
C LEU A 99 -9.81 -2.04 7.03
N GLY A 100 -10.03 -2.94 7.99
CA GLY A 100 -10.62 -2.64 9.29
C GLY A 100 -9.56 -2.35 10.34
N LEU A 101 -9.96 -1.83 11.49
CA LEU A 101 -9.02 -1.49 12.57
C LEU A 101 -8.40 -2.71 13.27
N GLY A 102 -8.99 -3.89 13.11
CA GLY A 102 -8.47 -5.13 13.68
C GLY A 102 -8.35 -5.06 15.21
N ASP A 103 -7.27 -5.59 15.76
CA ASP A 103 -6.96 -5.49 17.19
C ASP A 103 -6.35 -4.12 17.51
N TRP A 104 -7.20 -3.10 17.57
CA TRP A 104 -6.77 -1.72 17.76
C TRP A 104 -6.12 -1.46 19.13
N ARG A 105 -6.48 -2.26 20.15
CA ARG A 105 -5.93 -2.12 21.50
C ARG A 105 -4.45 -2.49 21.54
N ARG A 106 -4.03 -3.46 20.73
CA ARG A 106 -2.61 -3.78 20.53
C ARG A 106 -1.98 -2.94 19.42
N GLY A 107 -2.72 -2.68 18.34
CA GLY A 107 -2.18 -2.01 17.16
C GLY A 107 -1.84 -0.54 17.39
N LEU A 108 -2.70 0.21 18.08
CA LEU A 108 -2.47 1.63 18.36
C LEU A 108 -1.16 1.89 19.15
N PRO A 109 -0.93 1.27 20.33
CA PRO A 109 0.31 1.53 21.07
C PRO A 109 1.56 1.05 20.31
N ILE A 110 1.48 -0.04 19.55
CA ILE A 110 2.59 -0.49 18.69
C ILE A 110 2.88 0.55 17.61
N ALA A 111 1.86 1.04 16.91
CA ALA A 111 2.02 2.04 15.85
C ALA A 111 2.55 3.36 16.40
N LEU A 112 2.05 3.83 17.54
CA LEU A 112 2.57 5.04 18.18
C LEU A 112 4.02 4.85 18.62
N GLY A 113 4.36 3.72 19.25
CA GLY A 113 5.73 3.42 19.69
C GLY A 113 6.71 3.35 18.52
N LEU A 114 6.38 2.60 17.47
CA LEU A 114 7.20 2.53 16.25
C LEU A 114 7.28 3.89 15.56
N GLY A 115 6.15 4.59 15.43
CA GLY A 115 6.09 5.91 14.81
C GLY A 115 6.98 6.93 15.52
N LEU A 116 6.98 6.94 16.85
CA LEU A 116 7.84 7.83 17.65
C LEU A 116 9.32 7.49 17.49
N VAL A 117 9.68 6.20 17.53
CA VAL A 117 11.08 5.78 17.33
C VAL A 117 11.58 6.16 15.95
N LEU A 118 10.77 5.91 14.91
CA LEU A 118 11.11 6.27 13.53
C LEU A 118 11.13 7.79 13.32
N ALA A 119 10.18 8.52 13.90
CA ALA A 119 10.16 9.98 13.86
C ALA A 119 11.44 10.57 14.49
N ALA A 120 11.87 10.05 15.65
CA ALA A 120 13.10 10.49 16.29
C ALA A 120 14.33 10.16 15.44
N GLY A 121 14.42 8.93 14.92
CA GLY A 121 15.53 8.50 14.07
C GLY A 121 15.66 9.33 12.79
N THR A 122 14.55 9.49 12.06
CA THR A 122 14.51 10.30 10.82
C THR A 122 14.85 11.77 11.08
N SER A 123 14.30 12.37 12.15
CA SER A 123 14.60 13.76 12.51
C SER A 123 16.09 14.01 12.78
N VAL A 124 16.80 13.02 13.31
CA VAL A 124 18.24 13.13 13.62
C VAL A 124 19.11 12.81 12.40
N MET A 125 18.77 11.78 11.63
CA MET A 125 19.63 11.26 10.57
C MET A 125 19.41 11.96 9.23
N ALA A 126 18.16 12.25 8.87
CA ALA A 126 17.81 12.75 7.54
C ALA A 126 18.46 14.09 7.15
N PRO A 127 18.60 15.08 8.06
CA PRO A 127 19.25 16.34 7.69
C PRO A 127 20.71 16.18 7.27
N GLY A 128 21.38 15.11 7.71
CA GLY A 128 22.77 14.80 7.36
C GLY A 128 22.94 14.01 6.06
N ASP A 129 21.85 13.53 5.45
CA ASP A 129 21.88 12.69 4.25
C ASP A 129 21.52 13.52 2.99
N PRO A 130 22.47 13.76 2.07
CA PRO A 130 22.21 14.53 0.85
C PRO A 130 21.16 13.91 -0.08
N GLU A 131 21.07 12.58 -0.16
CA GLU A 131 20.10 11.90 -1.03
C GLU A 131 18.68 12.06 -0.50
N VAL A 132 18.52 11.97 0.83
CA VAL A 132 17.24 12.20 1.51
C VAL A 132 16.78 13.64 1.32
N ARG A 133 17.67 14.63 1.49
CA ARG A 133 17.36 16.05 1.26
C ARG A 133 16.96 16.37 -0.18
N ALA A 134 17.54 15.67 -1.15
CA ALA A 134 17.19 15.83 -2.56
C ALA A 134 15.82 15.22 -2.91
N THR A 135 15.35 14.28 -2.09
CA THR A 135 14.11 13.53 -2.34
C THR A 135 12.92 14.10 -1.58
N TYR A 136 13.13 14.54 -0.34
CA TYR A 136 12.07 14.92 0.60
C TYR A 136 12.16 16.39 1.04
N PRO A 137 11.04 17.03 1.39
CA PRO A 137 9.66 16.58 1.14
C PRO A 137 9.40 16.40 -0.37
N LEU A 138 8.47 15.51 -0.76
CA LEU A 138 8.21 15.25 -2.19
C LEU A 138 7.79 16.53 -2.94
N PHE A 139 7.07 17.43 -2.26
CA PHE A 139 6.89 18.80 -2.70
C PHE A 139 7.84 19.73 -1.92
N GLN A 140 8.78 20.34 -2.63
CA GLN A 140 9.72 21.32 -2.07
C GLN A 140 9.25 22.75 -2.42
N PRO A 141 8.51 23.45 -1.54
CA PRO A 141 8.10 24.82 -1.80
C PRO A 141 9.31 25.76 -1.83
N ALA A 142 9.23 26.83 -2.62
CA ALA A 142 10.29 27.84 -2.71
C ALA A 142 10.47 28.63 -1.40
N GLU A 143 9.37 28.82 -0.64
CA GLU A 143 9.38 29.49 0.65
C GLU A 143 8.69 28.63 1.72
N PRO A 144 9.21 28.56 2.95
CA PRO A 144 8.57 27.82 4.03
C PRO A 144 7.25 28.48 4.47
N ASP A 145 6.14 27.75 4.36
CA ASP A 145 4.83 28.14 4.90
C ASP A 145 4.31 27.06 5.86
N ARG A 146 4.06 27.44 7.12
CA ARG A 146 3.60 26.54 8.18
C ARG A 146 2.17 26.05 7.97
N GLY A 147 1.29 26.89 7.42
CA GLY A 147 -0.09 26.50 7.09
C GLY A 147 -0.13 25.56 5.90
N LEU A 148 0.71 25.83 4.90
CA LEU A 148 0.89 24.93 3.75
C LEU A 148 1.44 23.57 4.17
N PHE A 149 2.44 23.55 5.06
CA PHE A 149 3.03 22.32 5.59
C PHE A 149 1.98 21.38 6.16
N TRP A 150 1.16 21.85 7.12
CA TRP A 150 0.15 20.98 7.73
C TRP A 150 -0.93 20.53 6.75
N THR A 151 -1.33 21.39 5.82
CA THR A 151 -2.29 21.02 4.77
C THR A 151 -1.69 19.95 3.87
N TYR A 152 -0.43 20.12 3.46
CA TYR A 152 0.32 19.15 2.66
C TYR A 152 0.44 17.81 3.38
N GLU A 153 0.90 17.77 4.64
CA GLU A 153 1.05 16.54 5.42
C GLU A 153 -0.28 15.79 5.62
N LEU A 154 -1.39 16.51 5.82
CA LEU A 154 -2.71 15.91 5.94
C LEU A 154 -3.17 15.25 4.64
N VAL A 155 -2.87 15.83 3.49
CA VAL A 155 -3.15 15.19 2.19
C VAL A 155 -2.12 14.10 1.88
N TYR A 156 -0.88 14.25 2.35
CA TYR A 156 0.17 13.27 2.17
C TYR A 156 -0.13 11.95 2.90
N LEU A 157 -1.02 11.96 3.90
CA LEU A 157 -1.64 10.76 4.47
C LEU A 157 -2.20 9.82 3.39
N PHE A 158 -2.78 10.33 2.30
CA PHE A 158 -3.32 9.50 1.21
C PHE A 158 -2.23 8.71 0.48
N PHE A 159 -1.00 9.22 0.40
CA PHE A 159 0.14 8.47 -0.12
C PHE A 159 0.43 7.24 0.75
N PHE A 160 0.44 7.39 2.07
CA PHE A 160 0.66 6.27 2.99
C PHE A 160 -0.54 5.31 3.02
N MET A 161 -1.77 5.81 2.84
CA MET A 161 -2.93 4.96 2.63
C MET A 161 -2.79 4.12 1.36
N ALA A 162 -2.37 4.72 0.24
CA ALA A 162 -2.11 4.00 -1.01
C ALA A 162 -1.09 2.87 -0.81
N ASN A 163 0.03 3.19 -0.17
CA ASN A 163 1.10 2.23 0.11
C ASN A 163 0.63 1.11 1.05
N GLU A 164 0.19 1.45 2.26
CA GLU A 164 -0.04 0.49 3.33
C GLU A 164 -1.36 -0.27 3.12
N LEU A 165 -2.47 0.42 2.79
CA LEU A 165 -3.74 -0.28 2.56
C LEU A 165 -3.71 -1.09 1.25
N GLY A 166 -2.99 -0.63 0.23
CA GLY A 166 -2.76 -1.40 -0.99
C GLY A 166 -1.89 -2.63 -0.72
N MET A 167 -0.68 -2.46 -0.21
CA MET A 167 0.29 -3.55 -0.04
C MET A 167 -0.01 -4.44 1.17
N ARG A 168 -0.23 -3.87 2.36
CA ARG A 168 -0.46 -4.64 3.62
C ARG A 168 -1.91 -4.98 3.82
N GLY A 169 -2.85 -4.23 3.24
CA GLY A 169 -4.26 -4.57 3.23
C GLY A 169 -4.57 -5.54 2.10
N LEU A 170 -4.86 -5.00 0.92
CA LEU A 170 -5.44 -5.76 -0.19
C LEU A 170 -4.52 -6.86 -0.72
N LEU A 171 -3.26 -6.53 -1.06
CA LEU A 171 -2.31 -7.50 -1.61
C LEU A 171 -1.97 -8.59 -0.58
N LEU A 172 -1.49 -8.21 0.60
CA LEU A 172 -1.05 -9.16 1.62
C LEU A 172 -2.16 -10.09 2.11
N PHE A 173 -3.36 -9.57 2.40
CA PHE A 173 -4.47 -10.43 2.83
C PHE A 173 -4.99 -11.29 1.67
N GLY A 174 -4.96 -10.77 0.43
CA GLY A 174 -5.19 -11.55 -0.78
C GLY A 174 -4.22 -12.72 -0.90
N LEU A 175 -2.92 -12.46 -0.78
CA LEU A 175 -1.86 -13.47 -0.79
C LEU A 175 -2.00 -14.46 0.36
N ARG A 176 -2.39 -14.01 1.56
CA ARG A 176 -2.64 -14.89 2.71
C ARG A 176 -3.70 -15.95 2.42
N ARG A 177 -4.77 -15.57 1.72
CA ARG A 177 -5.84 -16.50 1.29
C ARG A 177 -5.41 -17.34 0.10
N TRP A 178 -4.57 -16.82 -0.79
CA TRP A 178 -4.10 -17.59 -1.93
C TRP A 178 -3.08 -18.66 -1.54
N THR A 179 -2.06 -18.30 -0.75
CA THR A 179 -0.99 -19.22 -0.33
C THR A 179 -1.39 -20.13 0.82
N GLN A 180 -2.42 -19.75 1.60
CA GLN A 180 -2.77 -20.40 2.87
C GLN A 180 -1.61 -20.42 3.89
N SER A 181 -0.53 -19.65 3.67
CA SER A 181 0.63 -19.53 4.56
C SER A 181 0.92 -18.07 4.93
N PRO A 182 1.00 -17.69 6.23
CA PRO A 182 1.29 -16.31 6.62
C PRO A 182 2.68 -15.90 6.17
N ALA A 183 3.68 -16.76 6.39
CA ALA A 183 5.06 -16.50 6.03
C ALA A 183 5.22 -16.30 4.52
N ALA A 184 4.63 -17.18 3.70
CA ALA A 184 4.70 -17.04 2.24
C ALA A 184 4.02 -15.75 1.76
N ALA A 185 2.87 -15.39 2.35
CA ALA A 185 2.18 -14.16 1.99
C ALA A 185 3.00 -12.90 2.32
N VAL A 186 3.64 -12.87 3.49
CA VAL A 186 4.51 -11.75 3.90
C VAL A 186 5.72 -11.64 2.98
N ILE A 187 6.39 -12.75 2.68
CA ILE A 187 7.56 -12.75 1.77
C ILE A 187 7.16 -12.26 0.38
N LEU A 188 6.06 -12.77 -0.18
CA LEU A 188 5.58 -12.37 -1.50
C LEU A 188 5.14 -10.91 -1.54
N ALA A 189 4.52 -10.39 -0.47
CA ALA A 189 4.13 -8.99 -0.37
C ALA A 189 5.33 -8.04 -0.18
N ALA A 190 6.44 -8.52 0.39
CA ALA A 190 7.65 -7.72 0.55
C ALA A 190 8.41 -7.48 -0.78
N ILE A 191 8.18 -8.32 -1.80
CA ILE A 191 8.80 -8.15 -3.12
C ILE A 191 8.38 -6.83 -3.78
N PRO A 192 7.08 -6.54 -4.02
CA PRO A 192 6.69 -5.26 -4.62
C PRO A 192 7.08 -4.06 -3.76
N GLN A 193 7.12 -4.20 -2.43
CA GLN A 193 7.66 -3.18 -1.53
C GLN A 193 9.13 -2.87 -1.87
N LEU A 194 9.98 -3.89 -2.00
CA LEU A 194 11.39 -3.69 -2.36
C LEU A 194 11.54 -3.07 -3.75
N VAL A 195 10.77 -3.57 -4.74
CA VAL A 195 10.76 -3.03 -6.11
C VAL A 195 10.39 -1.54 -6.12
N TRP A 196 9.42 -1.13 -5.30
CA TRP A 196 9.01 0.26 -5.16
C TRP A 196 10.13 1.18 -4.65
N HIS A 197 11.08 0.65 -3.87
CA HIS A 197 12.14 1.43 -3.25
C HIS A 197 13.49 1.34 -3.99
N LEU A 198 13.56 0.66 -5.14
CA LEU A 198 14.82 0.50 -5.90
C LEU A 198 15.46 1.82 -6.35
N HIS A 199 14.68 2.90 -6.45
CA HIS A 199 15.13 4.22 -6.89
C HIS A 199 15.29 5.22 -5.73
N LYS A 200 15.04 4.77 -4.50
CA LYS A 200 15.13 5.59 -3.28
C LYS A 200 16.56 5.58 -2.74
N PRO A 201 16.91 6.51 -1.82
CA PRO A 201 18.19 6.51 -1.14
C PRO A 201 18.56 5.11 -0.62
N ALA A 202 19.84 4.74 -0.69
CA ALA A 202 20.25 3.36 -0.43
C ALA A 202 19.83 2.88 0.98
N SER A 203 19.89 3.77 1.97
CA SER A 203 19.43 3.54 3.35
C SER A 203 17.95 3.16 3.40
N GLU A 204 17.11 3.81 2.61
CA GLU A 204 15.67 3.55 2.49
C GLU A 204 15.41 2.20 1.79
N MET A 205 16.12 1.91 0.69
CA MET A 205 15.98 0.65 -0.05
C MET A 205 16.29 -0.57 0.82
N TRP A 206 17.40 -0.56 1.56
CA TRP A 206 17.77 -1.67 2.45
C TRP A 206 16.75 -1.85 3.58
N MET A 207 16.28 -0.75 4.15
CA MET A 207 15.27 -0.79 5.19
C MET A 207 13.91 -1.28 4.65
N ALA A 208 13.54 -0.94 3.41
CA ALA A 208 12.26 -1.31 2.82
C ALA A 208 12.04 -2.82 2.75
N GLY A 209 13.08 -3.62 2.49
CA GLY A 209 13.00 -5.08 2.50
C GLY A 209 12.70 -5.64 3.89
N PHE A 210 13.49 -5.24 4.89
CA PHE A 210 13.28 -5.64 6.29
C PHE A 210 11.91 -5.17 6.81
N TRP A 211 11.57 -3.91 6.51
CA TRP A 211 10.32 -3.29 6.92
C TRP A 211 9.10 -3.94 6.26
N GLY A 212 9.21 -4.34 4.99
CA GLY A 212 8.18 -5.11 4.29
C GLY A 212 7.81 -6.39 5.03
N LEU A 213 8.82 -7.13 5.53
CA LEU A 213 8.61 -8.34 6.30
C LEU A 213 8.00 -8.06 7.68
N LEU A 214 8.59 -7.13 8.43
CA LEU A 214 8.14 -6.79 9.79
C LEU A 214 6.70 -6.28 9.80
N VAL A 215 6.41 -5.27 8.97
CA VAL A 215 5.09 -4.64 8.91
C VAL A 215 4.07 -5.59 8.30
N GLY A 216 4.47 -6.42 7.33
CA GLY A 216 3.59 -7.47 6.80
C GLY A 216 3.16 -8.45 7.90
N ALA A 217 4.10 -8.91 8.72
CA ALA A 217 3.78 -9.79 9.85
C ALA A 217 2.88 -9.09 10.89
N LEU A 218 3.17 -7.82 11.22
CA LEU A 218 2.34 -7.02 12.12
C LEU A 218 0.92 -6.83 11.58
N ALA A 219 0.76 -6.51 10.30
CA ALA A 219 -0.54 -6.30 9.67
C ALA A 219 -1.42 -7.55 9.74
N LEU A 220 -0.85 -8.73 9.48
CA LEU A 220 -1.58 -10.01 9.63
C LEU A 220 -1.91 -10.30 11.11
N GLY A 221 -0.97 -10.09 12.02
CA GLY A 221 -1.16 -10.35 13.46
C GLY A 221 -2.19 -9.42 14.11
N LEU A 222 -2.20 -8.16 13.70
CA LEU A 222 -3.15 -7.13 14.15
C LEU A 222 -4.45 -7.13 13.34
N ARG A 223 -4.50 -7.87 12.23
CA ARG A 223 -5.62 -7.92 11.28
C ARG A 223 -5.98 -6.54 10.71
N SER A 224 -4.99 -5.68 10.50
CA SER A 224 -5.18 -4.29 10.09
C SER A 224 -3.92 -3.69 9.46
N ALA A 225 -4.09 -3.01 8.34
CA ALA A 225 -3.05 -2.23 7.68
C ALA A 225 -3.00 -0.76 8.16
N TRP A 226 -4.02 -0.28 8.87
CA TRP A 226 -4.08 1.10 9.36
C TRP A 226 -2.98 1.45 10.36
N TRP A 227 -2.49 0.46 11.10
CA TRP A 227 -1.35 0.65 12.00
C TRP A 227 -0.06 0.92 11.23
N GLY A 228 0.05 0.33 10.02
CA GLY A 228 1.03 0.67 9.00
C GLY A 228 0.97 2.14 8.61
N VAL A 229 -0.23 2.58 8.18
CA VAL A 229 -0.48 3.98 7.77
C VAL A 229 -0.05 4.95 8.87
N LEU A 230 -0.45 4.68 10.12
CA LEU A 230 -0.21 5.59 11.23
C LEU A 230 1.28 5.80 11.51
N PHE A 231 2.07 4.75 11.73
CA PHE A 231 3.49 4.96 12.04
C PHE A 231 4.25 5.56 10.85
N HIS A 232 3.86 5.20 9.62
CA HIS A 232 4.59 5.59 8.41
C HIS A 232 4.36 7.07 8.12
N TRP A 233 3.11 7.52 8.25
CA TRP A 233 2.76 8.92 8.18
C TRP A 233 3.42 9.73 9.30
N MET A 234 3.39 9.25 10.55
CA MET A 234 4.07 9.92 11.67
C MET A 234 5.56 10.11 11.43
N SER A 235 6.25 9.07 10.94
CA SER A 235 7.68 9.17 10.63
C SER A 235 7.96 10.14 9.49
N ASN A 236 7.08 10.21 8.48
CA ASN A 236 7.24 11.15 7.38
C ASN A 236 7.01 12.60 7.81
N VAL A 237 5.95 12.86 8.59
CA VAL A 237 5.70 14.21 9.13
C VAL A 237 6.93 14.72 9.89
N ALA A 238 7.58 13.86 10.68
CA ALA A 238 8.79 14.21 11.41
C ALA A 238 10.00 14.44 10.49
N LEU A 239 10.18 13.59 9.47
CA LEU A 239 11.19 13.76 8.42
C LEU A 239 11.04 15.13 7.75
N ASP A 240 9.86 15.41 7.18
CA ASP A 240 9.60 16.62 6.42
C ASP A 240 9.73 17.85 7.33
N PHE A 241 9.23 17.79 8.56
CA PHE A 241 9.40 18.85 9.55
C PHE A 241 10.88 19.14 9.88
N ALA A 242 11.69 18.11 10.06
CA ALA A 242 13.11 18.26 10.38
C ALA A 242 13.90 18.88 9.21
N LEU A 243 13.52 18.54 7.97
CA LEU A 243 14.14 19.10 6.77
C LEU A 243 13.79 20.58 6.57
N ILE A 244 12.52 20.96 6.72
CA ILE A 244 12.09 22.36 6.50
C ILE A 244 12.49 23.30 7.65
N SER A 245 12.69 22.76 8.86
CA SER A 245 13.03 23.57 10.03
C SER A 245 14.52 23.91 10.13
N ARG A 246 15.34 23.36 9.24
CA ARG A 246 16.78 23.63 9.21
C ARG A 246 17.03 24.99 8.54
N PRO A 247 17.89 25.86 9.11
CA PRO A 247 18.33 27.05 8.41
C PRO A 247 19.08 26.67 7.11
N PRO A 248 18.97 27.48 6.04
CA PRO A 248 19.79 27.26 4.85
C PRO A 248 21.28 27.32 5.24
N ASP A 249 22.04 26.32 4.78
CA ASP A 249 23.51 26.28 4.93
C ASP A 249 24.18 27.34 4.04
#